data_AF-A0A1T4KDF6-F1
#
_entry.id   AF-A0A1T4KDF6-F1
#
_cell.length_a   1.000
_cell.length_b   1.000
_cell.length_c   1.000
_cell.angle_alpha   90.00
_cell.angle_beta   90.00
_cell.angle_gamma   90.00
#
_symmetry.space_group_name_H-M   'P 1'
#
loop_
_entity.id
_entity.type
_entity.pdbx_description
1 polymer ?
#
loop_
_entity_poly.entity_id
_entity_poly.type
_entity_poly.pdbx_seq_one_letter_code
_entity_poly.pdbx_strand_id
1 'polypeptide(L)' 'MNKCKKCNVEMESGYTIVNDNIHGGLKIARQQKGFDNLKNKIYVEICPECGKMELFISK' A
#
# COMPACT_ATOMS: atom_id res chain seq x y z
N MET A 1 3.96 -8.27 9.44
CA MET A 1 4.80 -7.65 8.41
C MET A 1 5.24 -8.77 7.48
N ASN A 2 4.86 -8.73 6.20
CA ASN A 2 5.22 -9.79 5.26
C ASN A 2 6.67 -9.66 4.80
N LYS A 3 7.28 -10.80 4.41
CA LYS A 3 8.57 -10.84 3.73
C LYS A 3 8.37 -11.00 2.23
N CYS A 4 9.17 -10.29 1.45
CA CYS A 4 9.18 -10.48 0.00
C CYS A 4 9.70 -11.87 -0.34
N LYS A 5 8.87 -12.72 -0.96
CA LYS A 5 9.26 -14.09 -1.35
C LYS A 5 10.46 -14.16 -2.31
N LYS A 6 10.76 -13.08 -3.02
CA LYS A 6 11.89 -13.01 -3.97
C LYS A 6 13.19 -12.58 -3.31
N CYS A 7 13.14 -11.54 -2.47
CA CYS A 7 14.33 -10.93 -1.85
C CYS A 7 14.60 -11.43 -0.43
N ASN A 8 13.62 -12.09 0.21
CA ASN A 8 13.64 -12.52 1.61
C ASN A 8 13.83 -11.37 2.63
N VAL A 9 13.54 -10.13 2.24
CA VAL A 9 13.56 -8.93 3.09
C VAL A 9 12.16 -8.55 3.57
N GLU A 10 12.08 -7.80 4.67
CA GLU A 10 10.82 -7.25 5.16
C GLU A 10 10.24 -6.24 4.15
N MET A 11 8.93 -6.31 3.94
CA MET A 11 8.21 -5.38 3.09
C MET A 11 7.83 -4.12 3.87
N GLU A 12 7.96 -2.97 3.23
CA GLU A 12 7.52 -1.71 3.80
C GLU A 12 6.00 -1.63 3.79
N SER A 13 5.42 -1.32 4.95
CA SER A 13 3.98 -1.15 5.14
C SER A 13 3.61 0.32 5.31
N GLY A 14 2.32 0.60 5.50
CA GLY A 14 1.82 1.96 5.68
C GLY A 14 1.52 2.69 4.38
N TYR A 15 1.28 1.95 3.29
CA TYR A 15 0.77 2.49 2.03
C TYR A 15 -0.67 2.05 1.79
N THR A 16 -1.39 2.82 0.97
CA THR A 16 -2.74 2.49 0.53
C THR A 16 -2.98 3.00 -0.90
N ILE A 17 -4.05 2.52 -1.53
CA ILE A 17 -4.51 3.04 -2.82
C ILE A 17 -5.53 4.15 -2.59
N VAL A 18 -5.31 5.29 -3.25
CA VAL A 18 -6.23 6.42 -3.27
C VAL A 18 -6.63 6.78 -4.70
N ASN A 19 -7.84 7.30 -4.84
CA ASN A 19 -8.29 7.90 -6.10
C ASN A 19 -7.64 9.28 -6.26
N ASP A 20 -6.99 9.47 -7.40
CA ASP A 20 -6.44 10.75 -7.83
C ASP A 20 -7.49 11.50 -8.64
N ASN A 21 -8.36 12.22 -7.94
CA ASN A 21 -9.50 12.95 -8.53
C ASN A 21 -9.10 14.00 -9.59
N ILE A 22 -7.82 14.39 -9.66
CA ILE A 22 -7.32 15.40 -10.59
C ILE A 22 -7.04 14.80 -11.98
N HIS A 23 -6.51 13.58 -12.04
CA HIS A 23 -6.12 12.92 -13.30
C HIS A 23 -6.92 11.66 -13.61
N GLY A 24 -7.90 11.30 -12.77
CA GLY A 24 -8.73 10.10 -12.95
C GLY A 24 -7.99 8.79 -12.73
N GLY A 25 -6.87 8.82 -12.00
CA GLY A 25 -5.99 7.66 -11.78
C GLY A 25 -6.10 7.06 -10.37
N LEU A 26 -5.46 5.92 -10.17
CA LEU A 26 -5.18 5.37 -8.84
C LEU A 26 -3.73 5.65 -8.48
N LYS A 27 -3.48 6.12 -7.26
CA LYS A 27 -2.13 6.36 -6.72
C LYS A 27 -1.91 5.51 -5.49
N ILE A 28 -0.67 5.04 -5.32
CA ILE A 28 -0.21 4.47 -4.06
C ILE A 28 0.35 5.62 -3.23
N ALA A 29 -0.25 5.85 -2.07
CA ALA A 29 0.15 6.91 -1.16
C ALA A 29 0.52 6.34 0.20
N ARG A 30 1.53 6.93 0.84
CA ARG A 30 1.83 6.64 2.24
C ARG A 30 0.66 7.14 3.09
N GLN A 31 0.24 6.35 4.07
CA GLN A 31 -0.86 6.69 4.95
C GLN A 31 -0.54 7.99 5.71
N GLN A 32 -1.50 8.91 5.68
CA GLN A 32 -1.43 10.19 6.38
C GLN A 32 -2.61 10.30 7.35
N LYS A 33 -2.49 11.23 8.32
CA LYS A 33 -3.59 11.57 9.23
C LYS A 33 -4.84 11.95 8.41
N GLY A 34 -5.97 11.32 8.72
CA GLY A 34 -7.24 11.51 7.99
C GLY A 34 -7.60 10.38 7.03
N PHE A 35 -6.66 9.48 6.73
CA PHE A 35 -6.98 8.28 5.96
C PHE A 35 -7.82 7.30 6.78
N ASP A 36 -7.74 7.31 8.11
CA ASP A 36 -8.41 6.37 9.03
C ASP A 36 -9.92 6.22 8.80
N ASN A 37 -10.57 7.24 8.25
CA ASN A 37 -12.01 7.25 7.96
C ASN A 37 -12.39 6.64 6.60
N LEU A 38 -11.43 6.23 5.77
CA LEU A 38 -11.71 5.57 4.49
C LEU A 38 -12.23 4.14 4.73
N LYS A 39 -13.49 3.91 4.39
CA LYS A 39 -14.08 2.55 4.36
C LYS A 39 -13.47 1.76 3.20
N ASN A 40 -13.27 0.45 3.40
CA ASN A 40 -12.74 -0.48 2.41
C ASN A 40 -11.32 -0.12 1.89
N LYS A 41 -10.40 0.26 2.79
CA LYS A 41 -9.01 0.49 2.44
C LYS A 41 -8.35 -0.76 1.86
N ILE A 42 -7.69 -0.57 0.72
CA ILE A 42 -6.70 -1.51 0.20
C ILE A 42 -5.35 -1.09 0.75
N TYR A 43 -4.77 -1.94 1.59
CA TYR A 43 -3.43 -1.77 2.12
C TYR A 43 -2.41 -2.32 1.12
N VAL A 44 -1.27 -1.67 1.05
CA VAL A 44 -0.18 -2.06 0.17
C VAL A 44 1.09 -2.22 1.01
N GLU A 45 1.74 -3.36 0.82
CA GLU A 45 3.13 -3.59 1.25
C GLU A 45 4.04 -3.63 0.01
N ILE A 46 5.21 -3.01 0.10
CA ILE A 46 6.14 -2.86 -1.03
C ILE A 46 7.52 -3.38 -0.62
N CYS A 47 8.12 -4.25 -1.44
CA CYS A 47 9.51 -4.66 -1.24
C CYS A 47 10.45 -3.50 -1.62
N PRO A 48 11.30 -3.00 -0.70
CA PRO A 48 12.18 -1.86 -0.97
C PRO A 48 13.28 -2.18 -2.00
N GLU A 49 13.62 -3.45 -2.20
CA GLU A 49 14.69 -3.84 -3.13
C GLU A 49 14.22 -4.07 -4.57
N CYS A 50 13.05 -4.68 -4.76
CA CYS A 50 12.58 -5.07 -6.10
C CYS A 50 11.23 -4.48 -6.49
N GLY A 51 10.61 -3.67 -5.63
CA GLY A 51 9.33 -3.02 -5.93
C GLY A 51 8.13 -3.97 -6.02
N LYS A 52 8.29 -5.26 -5.67
CA LYS A 52 7.14 -6.18 -5.61
C LYS A 52 6.12 -5.64 -4.61
N MET A 53 4.86 -5.56 -5.05
CA MET A 53 3.75 -5.09 -4.24
C MET A 53 2.85 -6.26 -3.84
N GLU A 54 2.36 -6.23 -2.61
CA GLU A 54 1.30 -7.11 -2.12
C GLU A 54 0.14 -6.25 -1.62
N LEU A 55 -1.07 -6.57 -2.05
CA LEU A 55 -2.29 -5.83 -1.75
C LEU A 55 -3.21 -6.69 -0.89
N PHE A 56 -3.78 -6.09 0.15
CA PHE A 56 -4.69 -6.79 1.05
C PHE A 56 -5.74 -5.85 1.65
N ILE A 57 -6.84 -6.43 2.11
CA ILE A 57 -7.91 -5.74 2.82
C ILE A 57 -7.81 -6.20 4.27
N SER A 58 -7.71 -5.27 5.22
CA SER A 58 -7.83 -5.62 6.63
C SER A 58 -9.29 -6.01 6.89
N LYS A 59 -9.52 -7.20 7.44
CA LYS A 59 -10.81 -7.54 8.04
C LYS A 59 -11.06 -6.68 9.27
#